data_AF-A0A1M5AD76-F1
#
_entry.id   AF-A0A1M5AD76-F1
#
_cell.length_a   1.000
_cell.length_b   1.000
_cell.length_c   1.000
_cell.angle_alpha   90.00
_cell.angle_beta   90.00
_cell.angle_gamma   90.00
#
_symmetry.space_group_name_H-M   'P 1'
#
loop_
_entity.id
_entity.type
_entity.pdbx_description
1 polymer ?
#
loop_
_entity_poly.entity_id
_entity_poly.type
_entity_poly.pdbx_seq_one_letter_code
_entity_poly.pdbx_strand_id
1 'polypeptide(L)'
;MTIRGQHRALVPVIFLSLGLGSAEVSADLEGTLTLYLNGGQYWFDGDRLDGTPFQGLKLRDTTGGGGGFGFMITDRWAMEGVVDYFSVSIKDVDEKVDLYNYHLDLFYQFAGQFCGNYCWQPYVAFGVGEIRIEFDDSSDDFFNWHERQTMVNFGVGVKYRLGPRWQARADARAFQGVEESGLDGFLSVAIGYQWIETPTVWYDMDADGIFDDMDHCPQTPPGVSVQADGCPVDSDRDGVPNYLDRCPNTPVGTAVDENGCPR
;
A
#
# COMPACT_ATOMS: atom_id res chain seq x y z
N MET A 1 -70.62 25.57 28.47
CA MET A 1 -69.59 26.07 27.54
C MET A 1 -68.43 25.09 27.62
N THR A 2 -68.32 24.22 26.62
CA THR A 2 -67.45 23.05 26.61
C THR A 2 -66.18 23.41 25.86
N ILE A 3 -65.01 23.36 26.49
CA ILE A 3 -63.72 23.53 25.80
C ILE A 3 -62.92 22.22 25.95
N ARG A 4 -62.64 21.65 24.78
CA ARG A 4 -62.03 20.35 24.50
C ARG A 4 -60.51 20.48 24.64
N GLY A 5 -59.90 19.79 25.61
CA GLY A 5 -58.44 19.71 25.75
C GLY A 5 -57.85 18.71 24.74
N GLN A 6 -56.91 19.16 23.91
CA GLN A 6 -56.20 18.33 22.94
C GLN A 6 -55.14 17.47 23.64
N HIS A 7 -55.20 16.16 23.40
CA HIS A 7 -54.12 15.22 23.72
C HIS A 7 -52.95 15.42 22.76
N ARG A 8 -51.75 15.73 23.27
CA ARG A 8 -50.49 15.62 22.54
C ARG A 8 -49.90 14.24 22.82
N ALA A 9 -49.76 13.41 21.79
CA ALA A 9 -49.05 12.14 21.86
C ALA A 9 -47.55 12.38 22.04
N LEU A 10 -46.96 11.80 23.08
CA LEU A 10 -45.52 11.72 23.28
C LEU A 10 -44.97 10.60 22.39
N VAL A 11 -44.15 10.95 21.40
CA VAL A 11 -43.36 10.00 20.60
C VAL A 11 -42.07 9.70 21.39
N PRO A 12 -41.73 8.44 21.71
CA PRO A 12 -40.47 8.13 22.36
C PRO A 12 -39.33 8.24 21.32
N VAL A 13 -38.40 9.17 21.55
CA VAL A 13 -37.14 9.23 20.81
C VAL A 13 -36.25 8.12 21.35
N ILE A 14 -36.15 7.02 20.60
CA ILE A 14 -35.18 5.96 20.86
C ILE A 14 -33.81 6.51 20.46
N PHE A 15 -33.00 6.88 21.44
CA PHE A 15 -31.57 7.10 21.23
C PHE A 15 -30.90 5.74 20.99
N LEU A 16 -30.72 5.38 19.72
CA LEU A 16 -29.82 4.30 19.34
C LEU A 16 -28.40 4.82 19.51
N SER A 17 -27.83 4.62 20.70
CA SER A 17 -26.40 4.79 20.93
C SER A 17 -25.66 3.73 20.11
N LEU A 18 -25.27 4.07 18.88
CA LEU A 18 -24.17 3.36 18.22
C LEU A 18 -22.94 3.61 19.07
N GLY A 19 -22.55 2.60 19.85
CA GLY A 19 -21.23 2.53 20.43
C GLY A 19 -20.23 2.46 19.27
N LEU A 20 -19.69 3.61 18.89
CA LEU A 20 -18.41 3.69 18.20
C LEU A 20 -17.38 3.17 19.19
N GLY A 21 -17.18 1.84 19.18
CA GLY A 21 -15.94 1.29 19.67
C GLY A 21 -14.84 2.01 18.90
N SER A 22 -13.97 2.70 19.61
CA SER A 22 -12.74 3.27 19.08
C SER A 22 -11.89 2.11 18.60
N ALA A 23 -12.15 1.64 17.39
CA ALA A 23 -11.30 0.71 16.72
C ALA A 23 -9.99 1.46 16.49
N GLU A 24 -8.94 1.02 17.18
CA GLU A 24 -7.63 1.63 17.11
C GLU A 24 -7.19 1.67 15.65
N VAL A 25 -6.80 2.87 15.21
CA VAL A 25 -6.39 3.13 13.84
C VAL A 25 -4.97 2.59 13.69
N SER A 26 -4.82 1.39 13.12
CA SER A 26 -3.51 0.75 12.93
C SER A 26 -2.68 1.55 11.93
N ALA A 27 -1.48 2.00 12.31
CA ALA A 27 -0.51 2.58 11.38
C ALA A 27 -0.17 1.60 10.23
N ASP A 28 0.19 2.12 9.06
CA ASP A 28 0.77 1.25 8.02
C ASP A 28 2.14 0.76 8.50
N LEU A 29 2.31 -0.56 8.54
CA LEU A 29 3.59 -1.23 8.81
C LEU A 29 4.24 -1.61 7.48
N GLU A 30 5.56 -1.79 7.49
CA GLU A 30 6.29 -2.36 6.35
C GLU A 30 5.70 -3.74 6.00
N GLY A 31 5.60 -4.04 4.70
CA GLY A 31 4.97 -5.26 4.20
C GLY A 31 3.44 -5.21 4.12
N THR A 32 2.81 -4.11 4.52
CA THR A 32 1.35 -3.94 4.40
C THR A 32 0.89 -4.00 2.96
N LEU A 33 -0.19 -4.74 2.73
CA LEU A 33 -0.85 -4.88 1.46
C LEU A 33 -2.15 -4.06 1.39
N THR A 34 -2.38 -3.34 0.30
CA THR A 34 -3.62 -2.58 0.10
C THR A 34 -4.18 -2.79 -1.30
N LEU A 35 -5.47 -3.08 -1.41
CA LEU A 35 -6.20 -2.96 -2.67
C LEU A 35 -6.89 -1.61 -2.72
N TYR A 36 -6.70 -0.89 -3.83
CA TYR A 36 -7.39 0.35 -4.14
C TYR A 36 -8.38 0.14 -5.27
N LEU A 37 -9.51 0.83 -5.16
CA LEU A 37 -10.42 1.10 -6.27
C LEU A 37 -10.41 2.61 -6.49
N ASN A 38 -10.07 3.04 -7.71
CA ASN A 38 -9.98 4.44 -8.07
C ASN A 38 -11.02 4.81 -9.15
N GLY A 39 -11.32 6.10 -9.23
CA GLY A 39 -12.19 6.68 -10.24
C GLY A 39 -11.88 8.16 -10.41
N GLY A 40 -11.95 8.66 -11.64
CA GLY A 40 -11.45 9.99 -11.94
C GLY A 40 -11.84 10.52 -13.32
N GLN A 41 -11.30 11.71 -13.60
CA GLN A 41 -11.39 12.36 -14.90
C GLN A 41 -10.02 12.33 -15.57
N TYR A 42 -10.01 11.91 -16.83
CA TYR A 42 -8.82 11.81 -17.67
C TYR A 42 -8.92 12.84 -18.81
N TRP A 43 -7.86 13.63 -18.95
CA TRP A 43 -7.69 14.64 -19.99
C TRP A 43 -6.57 14.21 -20.92
N PHE A 44 -6.91 14.04 -22.19
CA PHE A 44 -5.95 13.68 -23.21
C PHE A 44 -5.33 14.93 -23.81
N ASP A 45 -4.03 14.87 -24.11
CA ASP A 45 -3.40 15.88 -24.93
C ASP A 45 -4.01 15.89 -26.34
N GLY A 46 -4.06 17.08 -26.96
CA GLY A 46 -4.68 17.27 -28.27
C GLY A 46 -3.95 16.58 -29.41
N ASP A 47 -2.66 16.30 -29.21
CA ASP A 47 -1.74 15.72 -30.19
C ASP A 47 -1.41 14.25 -29.83
N ARG A 48 -2.16 13.66 -28.88
CA ARG A 48 -1.96 12.29 -28.38
C ARG A 48 -2.00 11.19 -29.46
N LEU A 49 -2.71 11.44 -30.55
CA LEU A 49 -2.85 10.51 -31.67
C LEU A 49 -1.89 10.82 -32.83
N ASP A 50 -1.03 11.84 -32.69
CA ASP A 50 -0.08 12.22 -33.74
C ASP A 50 1.05 11.19 -33.86
N GLY A 51 1.19 10.61 -35.06
CA GLY A 51 2.10 9.48 -35.30
C GLY A 51 1.38 8.14 -35.41
N THR A 52 0.13 8.08 -34.95
CA THR A 52 -0.76 6.93 -35.13
C THR A 52 -1.53 7.00 -36.46
N PRO A 53 -2.10 5.88 -36.97
CA PRO A 53 -3.03 5.90 -38.11
C PRO A 53 -4.26 6.81 -37.95
N PHE A 54 -4.55 7.25 -36.72
CA PHE A 54 -5.63 8.17 -36.36
C PHE A 54 -5.16 9.63 -36.24
N GLN A 55 -3.97 9.94 -36.77
CA GLN A 55 -3.41 11.29 -36.78
C GLN A 55 -4.43 12.32 -37.28
N GLY A 56 -4.55 13.42 -36.55
CA GLY A 56 -5.52 14.49 -36.83
C GLY A 56 -6.89 14.32 -36.17
N LEU A 57 -7.17 13.19 -35.51
CA LEU A 57 -8.32 13.03 -34.63
C LEU A 57 -7.96 13.43 -33.20
N LYS A 58 -8.98 13.80 -32.41
CA LYS A 58 -8.82 14.21 -31.02
C LYS A 58 -9.70 13.36 -30.12
N LEU A 59 -9.11 12.81 -29.07
CA LEU A 59 -9.86 12.15 -28.00
C LEU A 59 -10.56 13.21 -27.14
N ARG A 60 -11.77 12.91 -26.68
CA ARG A 60 -12.46 13.73 -25.69
C ARG A 60 -12.07 13.32 -24.28
N ASP A 61 -12.09 14.30 -23.38
CA ASP A 61 -12.02 14.07 -21.94
C ASP A 61 -13.06 13.03 -21.51
N THR A 62 -12.68 12.15 -20.59
CA THR A 62 -13.53 11.05 -20.15
C THR A 62 -13.48 10.87 -18.64
N THR A 63 -14.40 10.05 -18.14
CA THR A 63 -14.40 9.53 -16.78
C THR A 63 -14.18 8.02 -16.82
N GLY A 64 -13.37 7.52 -15.90
CA GLY A 64 -13.15 6.10 -15.74
C GLY A 64 -12.34 5.83 -14.48
N GLY A 65 -11.69 4.68 -14.44
CA GLY A 65 -10.90 4.25 -13.30
C GLY A 65 -10.73 2.74 -13.31
N GLY A 66 -10.30 2.20 -12.19
CA GLY A 66 -10.01 0.79 -12.07
C GLY A 66 -9.53 0.41 -10.68
N GLY A 67 -8.46 -0.36 -10.63
CA GLY A 67 -7.98 -0.98 -9.41
C GLY A 67 -6.46 -1.00 -9.33
N GLY A 68 -5.96 -0.88 -8.11
CA GLY A 68 -4.54 -0.88 -7.83
C GLY A 68 -4.20 -1.77 -6.65
N PHE A 69 -3.00 -2.35 -6.68
CA PHE A 69 -2.49 -3.18 -5.60
C PHE A 69 -1.19 -2.57 -5.08
N GLY A 70 -1.27 -2.04 -3.87
CA GLY A 70 -0.19 -1.33 -3.18
C GLY A 70 0.53 -2.21 -2.17
N PHE A 71 1.84 -2.08 -2.13
CA PHE A 71 2.72 -2.71 -1.16
C PHE A 71 3.59 -1.66 -0.48
N MET A 72 3.52 -1.60 0.86
CA MET A 72 4.36 -0.71 1.67
C MET A 72 5.75 -1.33 1.82
N ILE A 73 6.77 -0.70 1.23
CA ILE A 73 8.17 -1.18 1.28
C ILE A 73 8.81 -0.72 2.60
N THR A 74 8.65 0.56 2.92
CA THR A 74 9.12 1.20 4.14
C THR A 74 8.05 2.18 4.67
N ASP A 75 8.31 2.85 5.78
CA ASP A 75 7.47 3.95 6.28
C ASP A 75 7.30 5.11 5.28
N ARG A 76 8.22 5.28 4.32
CA ARG A 76 8.22 6.35 3.31
C ARG A 76 7.99 5.86 1.89
N TRP A 77 8.46 4.67 1.56
CA TRP A 77 8.39 4.13 0.20
C TRP A 77 7.30 3.08 0.08
N ALA A 78 6.47 3.21 -0.95
CA ALA A 78 5.48 2.20 -1.32
C ALA A 78 5.50 2.01 -2.84
N MET A 79 5.12 0.83 -3.32
CA MET A 79 4.89 0.58 -4.74
C MET A 79 3.41 0.25 -4.97
N GLU A 80 2.88 0.58 -6.15
CA GLU A 80 1.52 0.20 -6.55
C GLU A 80 1.48 -0.19 -8.03
N GLY A 81 0.96 -1.37 -8.33
CA GLY A 81 0.57 -1.72 -9.70
C GLY A 81 -0.89 -1.37 -9.92
N VAL A 82 -1.21 -0.65 -10.99
CA VAL A 82 -2.56 -0.12 -11.28
C VAL A 82 -3.01 -0.53 -12.67
N VAL A 83 -4.30 -0.84 -12.78
CA VAL A 83 -5.00 -1.09 -14.03
C VAL A 83 -6.24 -0.20 -14.06
N ASP A 84 -6.29 0.73 -14.99
CA ASP A 84 -7.45 1.58 -15.23
C ASP A 84 -8.13 1.23 -16.56
N TYR A 85 -9.45 1.39 -16.60
CA TYR A 85 -10.28 1.28 -17.78
C TYR A 85 -11.05 2.57 -18.02
N PHE A 86 -11.06 3.02 -19.28
CA PHE A 86 -11.75 4.22 -19.72
C PHE A 86 -12.49 3.93 -21.03
N SER A 87 -13.76 4.32 -21.11
CA SER A 87 -14.50 4.36 -22.37
C SER A 87 -14.44 5.77 -22.93
N VAL A 88 -13.87 5.95 -24.13
CA VAL A 88 -13.58 7.27 -24.72
C VAL A 88 -14.42 7.45 -25.97
N SER A 89 -14.97 8.67 -26.16
CA SER A 89 -15.60 9.05 -27.43
C SER A 89 -14.62 9.86 -28.28
N ILE A 90 -14.55 9.55 -29.57
CA ILE A 90 -13.73 10.33 -30.51
C ILE A 90 -14.45 11.64 -30.84
N LYS A 91 -13.73 12.75 -30.90
CA LYS A 91 -14.32 14.02 -31.31
C LYS A 91 -14.64 13.96 -32.81
N ASP A 92 -15.83 14.43 -33.17
CA ASP A 92 -16.33 14.54 -34.55
C ASP A 92 -16.71 13.20 -35.23
N VAL A 93 -16.69 12.08 -34.48
CA VAL A 93 -17.16 10.75 -34.93
C VAL A 93 -17.98 10.12 -33.79
N ASP A 94 -19.15 9.53 -34.06
CA ASP A 94 -20.00 8.87 -33.04
C ASP A 94 -19.51 7.43 -32.72
N GLU A 95 -18.20 7.28 -32.62
CA GLU A 95 -17.54 5.99 -32.34
C GLU A 95 -16.93 6.00 -30.92
N LYS A 96 -16.93 4.83 -30.29
CA LYS A 96 -16.38 4.60 -28.95
C LYS A 96 -15.13 3.75 -29.04
N VAL A 97 -14.19 4.05 -28.16
CA VAL A 97 -12.92 3.33 -28.06
C VAL A 97 -12.69 2.97 -26.62
N ASP A 98 -12.23 1.75 -26.39
CA ASP A 98 -11.87 1.26 -25.08
C ASP A 98 -10.38 1.47 -24.85
N LEU A 99 -10.05 2.02 -23.68
CA LEU A 99 -8.70 2.38 -23.32
C LEU A 99 -8.34 1.75 -21.99
N TYR A 100 -7.21 1.04 -21.97
CA TYR A 100 -6.66 0.40 -20.78
C TYR A 100 -5.31 1.04 -20.46
N ASN A 101 -5.13 1.48 -19.22
CA ASN A 101 -3.87 2.03 -18.74
C ASN A 101 -3.30 1.11 -17.66
N TYR A 102 -2.11 0.58 -17.89
CA TYR A 102 -1.38 -0.27 -16.95
C TYR A 102 -0.15 0.46 -16.48
N HIS A 103 0.02 0.69 -15.19
CA HIS A 103 1.22 1.36 -14.68
C HIS A 103 1.70 0.81 -13.34
N LEU A 104 3.00 0.93 -13.10
CA LEU A 104 3.67 0.62 -11.86
C LEU A 104 4.29 1.90 -11.30
N ASP A 105 3.84 2.28 -10.11
CA ASP A 105 4.22 3.52 -9.47
C ASP A 105 5.05 3.26 -8.21
N LEU A 106 6.05 4.09 -7.99
CA LEU A 106 6.79 4.22 -6.76
C LEU A 106 6.39 5.53 -6.06
N PHE A 107 6.05 5.43 -4.78
CA PHE A 107 5.54 6.51 -3.96
C PHE A 107 6.57 6.90 -2.93
N TYR A 108 6.81 8.20 -2.80
CA TYR A 108 7.50 8.78 -1.65
C TYR A 108 6.50 9.55 -0.80
N GLN A 109 6.24 9.03 0.40
CA GLN A 109 5.25 9.54 1.33
C GLN A 109 5.92 10.44 2.37
N PHE A 110 5.43 11.67 2.51
CA PHE A 110 5.95 12.65 3.45
C PHE A 110 5.37 12.40 4.86
N ALA A 111 5.86 13.12 5.87
CA ALA A 111 5.37 13.07 7.25
C ALA A 111 5.58 11.74 8.02
N GLY A 112 6.45 10.84 7.53
CA GLY A 112 6.84 9.62 8.24
C GLY A 112 5.73 8.56 8.23
N GLN A 113 5.60 7.78 9.30
CA GLN A 113 4.62 6.69 9.36
C GLN A 113 3.16 7.19 9.26
N PHE A 114 2.40 6.61 8.31
CA PHE A 114 0.99 6.95 8.12
C PHE A 114 0.17 6.64 9.37
N CYS A 115 -0.54 7.65 9.90
CA CYS A 115 -1.24 7.61 11.20
C CYS A 115 -0.35 7.40 12.44
N GLY A 116 0.96 7.68 12.38
CA GLY A 116 1.78 7.79 13.60
C GLY A 116 1.45 9.05 14.41
N ASN A 117 1.41 10.21 13.74
CA ASN A 117 1.06 11.51 14.34
C ASN A 117 -0.14 12.19 13.66
N TYR A 118 -0.24 12.06 12.33
CA TYR A 118 -1.31 12.63 11.52
C TYR A 118 -1.95 11.53 10.66
N CYS A 119 -3.28 11.54 10.56
CA CYS A 119 -4.02 10.58 9.75
C CYS A 119 -4.19 10.99 8.28
N TRP A 120 -3.43 11.99 7.85
CA TRP A 120 -3.31 12.42 6.46
C TRP A 120 -1.85 12.42 6.06
N GLN A 121 -1.57 12.04 4.82
CA GLN A 121 -0.21 11.90 4.34
C GLN A 121 -0.08 12.38 2.90
N PRO A 122 0.63 13.50 2.66
CA PRO A 122 0.95 13.91 1.31
C PRO A 122 2.04 12.99 0.75
N TYR A 123 2.03 12.79 -0.56
CA TYR A 123 3.04 12.01 -1.25
C TYR A 123 3.27 12.54 -2.66
N VAL A 124 4.43 12.18 -3.21
CA VAL A 124 4.69 12.23 -4.65
C VAL A 124 4.77 10.80 -5.16
N ALA A 125 4.40 10.57 -6.41
CA ALA A 125 4.69 9.30 -7.04
C ALA A 125 5.18 9.51 -8.47
N PHE A 126 5.95 8.54 -8.92
CA PHE A 126 6.48 8.46 -10.26
C PHE A 126 6.43 7.01 -10.69
N GLY A 127 6.17 6.78 -11.97
CA GLY A 127 5.98 5.43 -12.45
C GLY A 127 6.22 5.28 -13.93
N VAL A 128 6.12 4.05 -14.36
CA VAL A 128 6.21 3.64 -15.77
C VAL A 128 4.98 2.80 -16.09
N GLY A 129 4.50 2.89 -17.31
CA GLY A 129 3.32 2.16 -17.71
C GLY A 129 3.19 2.04 -19.21
N GLU A 130 2.10 1.45 -19.63
CA GLU A 130 1.68 1.37 -21.01
C GLU A 130 0.20 1.69 -21.13
N ILE A 131 -0.18 2.38 -22.20
CA ILE A 131 -1.58 2.54 -22.59
C ILE A 131 -1.87 1.65 -23.77
N ARG A 132 -3.05 1.03 -23.75
CA ARG A 132 -3.59 0.20 -24.83
C ARG A 132 -4.94 0.72 -25.26
N ILE A 133 -5.14 0.77 -26.56
CA ILE A 133 -6.34 1.33 -27.19
C ILE A 133 -6.93 0.22 -28.07
N GLU A 134 -8.14 -0.23 -27.73
CA GLU A 134 -8.85 -1.30 -28.41
C GLU A 134 -10.10 -0.75 -29.12
N PHE A 135 -10.29 -1.14 -30.39
CA PHE A 135 -11.40 -0.68 -31.24
C PHE A 135 -12.39 -1.83 -31.47
N ASP A 136 -13.67 -1.58 -31.23
CA ASP A 136 -14.74 -2.57 -31.37
C ASP A 136 -15.20 -2.65 -32.85
N ASP A 137 -14.66 -3.64 -33.57
CA ASP A 137 -15.21 -4.25 -34.80
C ASP A 137 -15.05 -3.54 -36.18
N SER A 138 -14.21 -4.09 -37.05
CA SER A 138 -14.65 -4.60 -38.37
C SER A 138 -13.52 -5.34 -39.10
N SER A 139 -13.63 -6.67 -39.11
CA SER A 139 -13.18 -7.61 -40.15
C SER A 139 -12.27 -7.07 -41.27
N ASP A 140 -10.99 -6.93 -40.98
CA ASP A 140 -9.91 -7.11 -41.97
C ASP A 140 -8.61 -7.39 -41.21
N ASP A 141 -7.97 -8.53 -41.53
CA ASP A 141 -6.64 -8.96 -41.06
C ASP A 141 -5.49 -8.03 -41.57
N PHE A 142 -5.75 -6.74 -41.79
CA PHE A 142 -4.84 -5.78 -42.44
C PHE A 142 -4.13 -4.81 -41.48
N PHE A 143 -4.50 -4.75 -40.19
CA PHE A 143 -3.93 -3.79 -39.22
C PHE A 143 -3.48 -4.47 -37.92
N ASN A 144 -2.37 -5.22 -37.95
CA ASN A 144 -1.67 -5.65 -36.73
C ASN A 144 -0.62 -4.58 -36.34
N TRP A 145 -1.07 -3.37 -36.03
CA TRP A 145 -0.18 -2.30 -35.51
C TRP A 145 -0.04 -2.47 -34.00
N HIS A 146 1.15 -2.18 -33.45
CA HIS A 146 1.40 -2.30 -32.00
C HIS A 146 0.60 -1.22 -31.23
N GLU A 147 -0.57 -1.61 -30.72
CA GLU A 147 -1.50 -0.79 -29.91
C GLU A 147 -0.99 -0.48 -28.49
N ARG A 148 0.33 -0.35 -28.28
CA ARG A 148 0.94 -0.12 -26.98
C ARG A 148 1.87 1.07 -27.06
N GLN A 149 1.67 2.06 -26.19
CA GLN A 149 2.58 3.18 -26.02
C GLN A 149 3.15 3.17 -24.61
N THR A 150 4.47 3.26 -24.48
CA THR A 150 5.14 3.34 -23.19
C THR A 150 4.99 4.75 -22.64
N MET A 151 4.68 4.84 -21.36
CA MET A 151 4.50 6.10 -20.67
C MET A 151 5.34 6.14 -19.42
N VAL A 152 5.81 7.32 -19.08
CA VAL A 152 6.27 7.64 -17.73
C VAL A 152 5.23 8.55 -17.08
N ASN A 153 5.03 8.42 -15.77
CA ASN A 153 4.09 9.25 -15.05
C ASN A 153 4.73 9.91 -13.83
N PHE A 154 4.17 11.05 -13.46
CA PHE A 154 4.47 11.76 -12.23
C PHE A 154 3.15 12.22 -11.60
N GLY A 155 3.09 12.27 -10.28
CA GLY A 155 1.94 12.85 -9.61
C GLY A 155 2.14 13.21 -8.16
N VAL A 156 1.13 13.88 -7.66
CA VAL A 156 1.03 14.35 -6.28
C VAL A 156 -0.31 13.92 -5.72
N GLY A 157 -0.34 13.59 -4.44
CA GLY A 157 -1.59 13.21 -3.81
C GLY A 157 -1.55 13.31 -2.31
N VAL A 158 -2.72 13.06 -1.74
CA VAL A 158 -2.91 12.97 -0.29
C VAL A 158 -3.69 11.71 0.02
N LYS A 159 -3.20 10.94 0.99
CA LYS A 159 -3.91 9.82 1.62
C LYS A 159 -4.56 10.29 2.92
N TYR A 160 -5.72 9.75 3.25
CA TYR A 160 -6.42 10.01 4.50
C TYR A 160 -6.99 8.70 5.06
N ARG A 161 -6.86 8.47 6.37
CA ARG A 161 -7.38 7.25 6.99
C ARG A 161 -8.83 7.42 7.43
N LEU A 162 -9.70 6.54 6.94
CA LEU A 162 -11.14 6.52 7.22
C LEU A 162 -11.51 5.57 8.37
N GLY A 163 -10.69 4.57 8.64
CA GLY A 163 -10.92 3.61 9.71
C GLY A 163 -9.73 2.68 9.91
N PRO A 164 -9.91 1.56 10.62
CA PRO A 164 -8.80 0.65 10.96
C PRO A 164 -8.13 -0.01 9.75
N ARG A 165 -8.87 -0.17 8.65
CA ARG A 165 -8.41 -0.81 7.41
C ARG A 165 -8.78 -0.04 6.15
N TRP A 166 -9.51 1.06 6.30
CA TRP A 166 -10.02 1.83 5.17
C TRP A 166 -9.26 3.13 5.06
N GLN A 167 -8.87 3.46 3.84
CA GLN A 167 -8.23 4.73 3.51
C GLN A 167 -8.81 5.33 2.25
N ALA A 168 -8.82 6.65 2.18
CA ALA A 168 -9.13 7.41 0.99
C ALA A 168 -7.87 8.02 0.42
N ARG A 169 -7.86 8.24 -0.89
CA ARG A 169 -6.79 8.93 -1.59
C ARG A 169 -7.40 9.91 -2.59
N ALA A 170 -6.74 11.04 -2.77
CA ALA A 170 -6.96 11.93 -3.88
C ALA A 170 -5.62 12.26 -4.51
N ASP A 171 -5.52 12.15 -5.84
CA ASP A 171 -4.27 12.41 -6.56
C ASP A 171 -4.48 12.98 -7.95
N ALA A 172 -3.50 13.80 -8.34
CA ALA A 172 -3.34 14.34 -9.67
C ALA A 172 -2.08 13.73 -10.30
N ARG A 173 -2.25 13.14 -11.48
CA ARG A 173 -1.22 12.46 -12.27
C ARG A 173 -1.05 13.16 -13.61
N ALA A 174 0.19 13.18 -14.08
CA ALA A 174 0.54 13.54 -15.44
C ALA A 174 1.26 12.35 -16.10
N PHE A 175 0.83 11.97 -17.30
CA PHE A 175 1.42 10.88 -18.08
C PHE A 175 2.08 11.46 -19.32
N GLN A 176 3.35 11.12 -19.52
CA GLN A 176 4.13 11.54 -20.67
C GLN A 176 4.43 10.31 -21.53
N GLY A 177 3.99 10.31 -22.78
CA GLY A 177 4.40 9.32 -23.77
C GLY A 177 5.90 9.39 -24.07
N VAL A 178 6.55 8.24 -24.20
CA VAL A 178 7.99 8.13 -24.47
C VAL A 178 8.27 8.05 -25.97
N GLU A 179 7.43 7.33 -26.72
CA GLU A 179 7.54 7.22 -28.17
C GLU A 179 6.93 8.43 -28.88
N GLU A 180 5.71 8.82 -28.49
CA GLU A 180 5.00 10.00 -29.00
C GLU A 180 4.91 11.04 -27.88
N SER A 181 5.29 12.29 -28.18
CA SER A 181 5.23 13.36 -27.21
C SER A 181 3.78 13.77 -26.98
N GLY A 182 3.22 13.43 -25.82
CA GLY A 182 1.92 13.92 -25.37
C GLY A 182 1.87 13.91 -23.85
N LEU A 183 1.32 14.99 -23.26
CA LEU A 183 1.18 15.13 -21.81
C LEU A 183 -0.29 15.04 -21.42
N ASP A 184 -0.68 13.88 -20.91
CA ASP A 184 -2.02 13.64 -20.40
C ASP A 184 -2.13 13.92 -18.91
N GLY A 185 -3.34 14.22 -18.45
CA GLY A 185 -3.66 14.45 -17.05
C GLY A 185 -4.72 13.49 -16.53
N PHE A 186 -4.59 13.08 -15.27
CA PHE A 186 -5.63 12.31 -14.58
C PHE A 186 -5.82 12.82 -13.15
N LEU A 187 -7.05 13.15 -12.80
CA LEU A 187 -7.43 13.49 -11.43
C LEU A 187 -8.32 12.38 -10.90
N SER A 188 -7.89 11.76 -9.81
CA SER A 188 -8.55 10.59 -9.26
C SER A 188 -8.84 10.71 -7.77
N VAL A 189 -9.89 9.99 -7.36
CA VAL A 189 -10.14 9.62 -5.97
C VAL A 189 -10.12 8.12 -5.87
N ALA A 190 -9.61 7.58 -4.75
CA ALA A 190 -9.57 6.15 -4.52
C ALA A 190 -10.01 5.80 -3.10
N ILE A 191 -10.57 4.61 -2.95
CA ILE A 191 -10.79 3.97 -1.66
C ILE A 191 -9.91 2.72 -1.59
N GLY A 192 -9.12 2.63 -0.53
CA GLY A 192 -8.21 1.53 -0.26
C GLY A 192 -8.69 0.68 0.92
N TYR A 193 -8.62 -0.63 0.76
CA TYR A 193 -8.78 -1.60 1.84
C TYR A 193 -7.44 -2.27 2.12
N GLN A 194 -6.98 -2.15 3.36
CA GLN A 194 -5.73 -2.70 3.84
C GLN A 194 -5.94 -4.12 4.35
N TRP A 195 -5.21 -5.08 3.77
CA TRP A 195 -5.04 -6.40 4.34
C TRP A 195 -3.82 -6.39 5.25
N ILE A 196 -4.11 -6.37 6.55
CA ILE A 196 -3.14 -6.69 7.59
C ILE A 196 -3.24 -8.21 7.81
N GLU A 197 -2.66 -9.00 6.91
CA GLU A 197 -1.92 -10.15 7.42
C GLU A 197 -0.69 -9.52 8.03
N THR A 198 -0.46 -9.67 9.33
CA THR A 198 0.82 -9.29 9.92
C THR A 198 1.88 -9.90 9.03
N PRO A 199 2.63 -9.12 8.23
CA PRO A 199 3.76 -9.71 7.54
C PRO A 199 4.63 -10.21 8.67
N THR A 200 4.97 -11.49 8.68
CA THR A 200 6.01 -12.00 9.58
C THR A 200 7.31 -11.41 9.06
N VAL A 201 7.52 -10.12 9.34
CA VAL A 201 8.81 -9.48 9.16
C VAL A 201 9.68 -10.13 10.22
N TRP A 202 10.59 -11.00 9.78
CA TRP A 202 11.51 -11.68 10.66
C TRP A 202 12.45 -10.63 11.28
N TYR A 203 12.17 -10.25 12.51
CA TYR A 203 12.99 -9.33 13.30
C TYR A 203 13.88 -10.16 14.23
N ASP A 204 15.13 -9.76 14.33
CA ASP A 204 16.16 -10.33 15.21
C ASP A 204 16.79 -9.12 15.92
N MET A 205 16.32 -8.83 17.14
CA MET A 205 16.63 -7.61 17.87
C MET A 205 18.09 -7.57 18.36
N ASP A 206 18.62 -8.72 18.75
CA ASP A 206 19.95 -8.84 19.35
C ASP A 206 21.01 -9.34 18.36
N ALA A 207 20.58 -9.69 17.14
CA ALA A 207 21.40 -10.12 16.00
C ALA A 207 22.22 -11.38 16.29
N ASP A 208 21.64 -12.31 17.06
CA ASP A 208 22.25 -13.60 17.37
C ASP A 208 21.98 -14.68 16.29
N GLY A 209 21.10 -14.39 15.33
CA GLY A 209 20.75 -15.27 14.22
C GLY A 209 19.46 -16.08 14.42
N ILE A 210 18.75 -15.88 15.54
CA ILE A 210 17.42 -16.43 15.81
C ILE A 210 16.40 -15.29 15.82
N PHE A 211 15.25 -15.50 15.20
CA PHE A 211 14.21 -14.47 15.13
C PHE A 211 13.48 -14.35 16.48
N ASP A 212 13.06 -13.13 16.83
CA ASP A 212 12.39 -12.77 18.09
C ASP A 212 11.18 -13.66 18.43
N ASP A 213 10.49 -14.21 17.43
CA ASP A 213 9.34 -15.09 17.62
C ASP A 213 9.71 -16.51 18.06
N MET A 214 10.96 -16.91 17.81
CA MET A 214 11.57 -18.18 18.20
C MET A 214 12.63 -18.03 19.30
N ASP A 215 13.05 -16.81 19.61
CA ASP A 215 14.09 -16.51 20.59
C ASP A 215 13.54 -16.45 22.03
N HIS A 216 14.14 -17.23 22.92
CA HIS A 216 13.85 -17.26 24.36
C HIS A 216 14.81 -16.37 25.17
N CYS A 217 15.87 -15.87 24.55
CA CYS A 217 16.95 -15.10 25.16
C CYS A 217 17.24 -13.81 24.35
N PRO A 218 16.36 -12.79 24.43
CA PRO A 218 16.33 -11.59 23.56
C PRO A 218 17.47 -10.57 23.78
N GLN A 219 18.55 -10.98 24.44
CA GLN A 219 19.70 -10.15 24.76
C GLN A 219 21.02 -10.90 24.55
N THR A 220 21.03 -11.88 23.66
CA THR A 220 22.24 -12.61 23.31
C THR A 220 23.15 -11.72 22.46
N PRO A 221 24.44 -11.55 22.84
CA PRO A 221 25.35 -10.74 22.04
C PRO A 221 25.58 -11.33 20.64
N PRO A 222 25.70 -10.47 19.59
CA PRO A 222 25.96 -10.93 18.23
C PRO A 222 27.23 -11.79 18.13
N GLY A 223 27.13 -12.91 17.42
CA GLY A 223 28.25 -13.83 17.20
C GLY A 223 28.53 -14.82 18.34
N VAL A 224 27.74 -14.80 19.41
CA VAL A 224 27.71 -15.88 20.41
C VAL A 224 27.07 -17.12 19.79
N SER A 225 27.57 -18.31 20.13
CA SER A 225 26.93 -19.55 19.69
C SER A 225 25.67 -19.80 20.50
N VAL A 226 24.54 -19.87 19.80
CA VAL A 226 23.21 -20.08 20.37
C VAL A 226 22.62 -21.43 19.99
N GLN A 227 21.67 -21.89 20.79
CA GLN A 227 20.84 -23.04 20.51
C GLN A 227 19.66 -22.65 19.60
N ALA A 228 18.84 -23.62 19.22
CA ALA A 228 17.69 -23.38 18.32
C ALA A 228 16.60 -22.49 18.95
N ASP A 229 16.68 -22.23 20.25
CA ASP A 229 15.80 -21.34 21.02
C ASP A 229 16.42 -19.96 21.26
N GLY A 230 17.53 -19.60 20.60
CA GLY A 230 18.22 -18.31 20.78
C GLY A 230 19.02 -18.18 22.08
N CYS A 231 18.96 -19.19 22.95
CA CYS A 231 19.71 -19.12 24.19
C CYS A 231 21.18 -19.53 24.00
N PRO A 232 22.13 -18.81 24.65
CA PRO A 232 23.55 -19.17 24.62
C PRO A 232 23.80 -20.60 25.07
N VAL A 233 24.79 -21.27 24.46
CA VAL A 233 25.17 -22.63 24.87
C VAL A 233 25.81 -22.62 26.26
N ASP A 234 25.26 -23.42 27.17
CA ASP A 234 25.83 -23.79 28.49
C ASP A 234 26.08 -25.30 28.49
N SER A 235 27.35 -25.71 28.43
CA SER A 235 27.74 -27.10 28.20
C SER A 235 27.80 -27.96 29.46
N ASP A 236 28.16 -27.39 30.60
CA ASP A 236 28.24 -28.11 31.88
C ASP A 236 27.04 -27.87 32.80
N ARG A 237 26.13 -26.97 32.38
CA ARG A 237 24.82 -26.73 33.00
C ARG A 237 24.93 -26.21 34.42
N ASP A 238 25.94 -25.39 34.68
CA ASP A 238 26.11 -24.70 35.95
C ASP A 238 25.33 -23.38 36.03
N GLY A 239 24.73 -22.95 34.91
CA GLY A 239 23.94 -21.73 34.80
C GLY A 239 24.71 -20.53 34.23
N VAL A 240 25.99 -20.68 33.89
CA VAL A 240 26.81 -19.66 33.25
C VAL A 240 27.08 -20.05 31.79
N PRO A 241 26.72 -19.22 30.80
CA PRO A 241 26.99 -19.52 29.39
C PRO A 241 28.48 -19.72 29.11
N ASN A 242 28.80 -20.62 28.17
CA ASN A 242 30.18 -20.95 27.79
C ASN A 242 31.06 -19.74 27.44
N TYR A 243 30.47 -18.65 26.94
CA TYR A 243 31.20 -17.45 26.54
C TYR A 243 31.56 -16.53 27.73
N LEU A 244 30.92 -16.74 28.89
CA LEU A 244 31.19 -16.04 30.16
C LEU A 244 31.88 -16.95 31.18
N ASP A 245 31.78 -18.27 31.02
CA ASP A 245 32.35 -19.26 31.92
C ASP A 245 33.89 -19.33 31.84
N ARG A 246 34.55 -19.16 32.99
CA ARG A 246 36.01 -19.26 33.16
C ARG A 246 36.47 -20.62 33.67
N CYS A 247 35.54 -21.43 34.20
CA CYS A 247 35.81 -22.70 34.84
C CYS A 247 35.01 -23.82 34.14
N PRO A 248 35.36 -24.15 32.88
CA PRO A 248 34.62 -25.16 32.13
C PRO A 248 34.69 -26.53 32.79
N ASN A 249 33.58 -27.27 32.74
CA ASN A 249 33.36 -28.61 33.32
C ASN A 249 33.09 -28.59 34.83
N THR A 250 32.42 -27.55 35.32
CA THR A 250 31.91 -27.55 36.69
C THR A 250 30.89 -28.69 36.87
N PRO A 251 31.03 -29.55 37.91
CA PRO A 251 30.06 -30.62 38.13
C PRO A 251 28.65 -30.07 38.38
N VAL A 252 27.66 -30.62 37.68
CA VAL A 252 26.24 -30.26 37.81
C VAL A 252 25.82 -30.25 39.29
N GLY A 253 25.22 -29.13 39.72
CA GLY A 253 24.77 -28.93 41.11
C GLY A 253 25.82 -28.32 42.04
N THR A 254 27.03 -28.01 41.55
CA THR A 254 28.01 -27.21 42.28
C THR A 254 27.57 -25.74 42.32
N ALA A 255 27.67 -25.10 43.47
CA ALA A 255 27.38 -23.67 43.58
C ALA A 255 28.52 -22.86 42.96
N VAL A 256 28.22 -22.11 41.89
CA VAL A 256 29.19 -21.27 41.17
C VAL A 256 29.03 -19.78 41.48
N ASP A 257 30.08 -19.02 41.19
CA ASP A 257 30.07 -17.57 41.12
C ASP A 257 29.63 -17.07 39.73
N GLU A 258 29.69 -15.75 39.51
CA GLU A 258 29.33 -15.11 38.24
C GLU A 258 30.26 -15.48 37.07
N ASN A 259 31.38 -16.15 37.34
CA ASN A 259 32.35 -16.61 36.34
C ASN A 259 32.26 -18.12 36.09
N GLY A 260 31.25 -18.83 36.62
CA GLY A 260 31.12 -20.29 36.50
C GLY A 260 32.06 -21.07 37.43
N CYS A 261 32.75 -20.39 38.36
CA CYS A 261 33.75 -21.03 39.21
C CYS A 261 33.16 -21.46 40.57
N PRO A 262 33.49 -22.65 41.09
CA PRO A 262 33.02 -23.13 42.39
C PRO A 262 33.37 -22.20 43.56
N ARG A 263 32.42 -22.02 44.49
CA ARG A 263 32.63 -21.29 45.75
C ARG A 263 33.26 -22.14 46.86
#